data_AF-A0A2N0QRQ6-F1
#
_entry.id   AF-A0A2N0QRQ6-F1
#
_cell.length_a   1.000
_cell.length_b   1.000
_cell.length_c   1.000
_cell.angle_alpha   90.00
_cell.angle_beta   90.00
_cell.angle_gamma   90.00
#
_symmetry.space_group_name_H-M   'P 1'
#
loop_
_entity.id
_entity.type
_entity.pdbx_description
1 polymer ?
#
loop_
_entity_poly.entity_id
_entity_poly.type
_entity_poly.pdbx_seq_one_letter_code
_entity_poly.pdbx_strand_id
1 'polypeptide(L)'
;KDDFPVFESTAIAIYLCENYDPEEKLLPKNDPKLRSQVIQWVIFEASGIGPAQGQSNFYCRFNSEKIPFAINKCANEIKRLYGVLNKSLEGKEYLVGNKFTLADAMSYPMVRGHFFSGVESIDEFPNLKAWIERIDARPATQKGLNVPVPDKMKEYRENPEKLEEFEKLMQSYFKDRLKI
;
A
#
# COMPACT_ATOMS: atom_id res chain seq x y z
N LYS A 1 17.31 0.92 -27.42
CA LYS A 1 16.15 0.62 -26.56
C LYS A 1 15.91 -0.85 -26.75
N ASP A 2 16.36 -1.65 -25.79
CA ASP A 2 16.12 -3.09 -25.83
C ASP A 2 14.72 -3.34 -25.26
N ASP A 3 13.97 -4.25 -25.88
CA ASP A 3 12.64 -4.67 -25.42
C ASP A 3 12.79 -5.54 -24.16
N PHE A 4 13.29 -4.96 -23.06
CA PHE A 4 13.48 -5.64 -21.78
C PHE A 4 12.21 -5.53 -20.92
N PRO A 5 11.41 -6.62 -20.80
CA PRO A 5 10.22 -6.60 -19.96
C PRO A 5 10.59 -6.67 -18.48
N VAL A 6 9.95 -5.82 -17.66
CA VAL A 6 10.06 -5.85 -16.19
C VAL A 6 8.66 -6.05 -15.62
N PHE A 7 8.51 -7.04 -14.75
CA PHE A 7 7.26 -7.36 -14.04
C PHE A 7 7.54 -7.42 -12.53
N GLU A 8 6.48 -7.50 -11.71
CA GLU A 8 6.47 -7.22 -10.26
C GLU A 8 6.64 -5.73 -9.92
N SER A 9 5.73 -5.18 -9.13
CA SER A 9 5.71 -3.76 -8.76
C SER A 9 7.04 -3.32 -8.13
N THR A 10 7.57 -4.14 -7.21
CA THR A 10 8.85 -3.92 -6.55
C THR A 10 10.02 -3.92 -7.53
N ALA A 11 10.08 -4.87 -8.45
CA ALA A 11 11.17 -4.96 -9.41
C ALA A 11 11.11 -3.81 -10.44
N ILE A 12 9.90 -3.44 -10.89
CA ILE A 12 9.67 -2.25 -11.72
C ILE A 12 10.16 -0.99 -10.99
N ALA A 13 9.79 -0.82 -9.72
CA ALA A 13 10.16 0.37 -8.97
C ALA A 13 11.67 0.47 -8.70
N ILE A 14 12.33 -0.66 -8.41
CA ILE A 14 13.79 -0.73 -8.31
C ILE A 14 14.43 -0.40 -9.66
N TYR A 15 13.95 -0.98 -10.76
CA TYR A 15 14.44 -0.69 -12.11
C TYR A 15 14.30 0.80 -12.45
N LEU A 16 13.17 1.41 -12.08
CA LEU A 16 12.96 2.84 -12.27
C LEU A 16 13.94 3.68 -11.46
N CYS A 17 14.19 3.33 -10.19
CA CYS A 17 15.20 4.01 -9.38
C CYS A 17 16.60 3.87 -9.98
N GLU A 18 16.94 2.68 -10.49
CA GLU A 18 18.28 2.42 -11.02
C GLU A 18 18.56 3.15 -12.34
N ASN A 19 17.53 3.40 -13.15
CA ASN A 19 17.69 3.96 -14.50
C ASN A 19 17.22 5.41 -14.64
N TYR A 20 16.31 5.88 -13.76
CA TYR A 20 15.62 7.16 -13.93
C TYR A 20 15.60 8.04 -12.67
N ASP A 21 16.24 7.62 -11.56
CA ASP A 21 16.49 8.46 -10.38
C ASP A 21 18.00 8.72 -10.22
N PRO A 22 18.60 9.59 -11.08
CA PRO A 22 20.05 9.85 -11.06
C PRO A 22 20.52 10.53 -9.78
N GLU A 23 19.61 11.14 -9.02
CA GLU A 23 19.91 11.78 -7.73
C GLU A 23 19.85 10.79 -6.55
N GLU A 24 19.52 9.52 -6.81
CA GLU A 24 19.43 8.45 -5.81
C GLU A 24 18.52 8.80 -4.62
N LYS A 25 17.45 9.56 -4.87
CA LYS A 25 16.52 10.07 -3.85
C LYS A 25 15.72 8.95 -3.21
N LEU A 26 15.31 7.95 -3.99
CA LEU A 26 14.39 6.90 -3.55
C LEU A 26 15.11 5.62 -3.14
N LEU A 27 16.22 5.29 -3.80
CA LEU A 27 17.00 4.09 -3.52
C LEU A 27 18.51 4.40 -3.65
N PRO A 28 19.19 4.70 -2.52
CA PRO A 28 20.63 4.99 -2.50
C PRO A 28 21.45 3.84 -3.10
N LYS A 29 22.45 4.15 -3.92
CA LYS A 29 23.38 3.15 -4.48
C LYS A 29 24.72 3.16 -3.75
N ASN A 30 25.21 4.35 -3.41
CA ASN A 30 26.54 4.54 -2.83
C ASN A 30 26.60 4.43 -1.29
N ASP A 31 25.47 4.13 -0.64
CA ASP A 31 25.40 3.80 0.79
C ASP A 31 24.75 2.41 0.98
N PRO A 32 25.56 1.34 1.11
CA PRO A 32 25.04 -0.02 1.22
C PRO A 32 24.16 -0.26 2.44
N LYS A 33 24.40 0.44 3.56
CA LYS A 33 23.63 0.27 4.79
C LYS A 33 22.25 0.91 4.64
N LEU A 34 22.21 2.13 4.14
CA LEU A 34 20.96 2.84 3.88
C LEU A 34 20.15 2.13 2.79
N ARG A 35 20.80 1.66 1.72
CA ARG A 35 20.17 0.84 0.68
C ARG A 35 19.53 -0.42 1.27
N SER A 36 20.25 -1.13 2.14
CA SER A 36 19.72 -2.32 2.82
C SER A 36 18.48 -1.99 3.65
N GLN A 37 18.46 -0.88 4.38
CA GLN A 37 17.28 -0.46 5.15
C GLN A 37 16.07 -0.20 4.27
N VAL A 38 16.24 0.46 3.13
CA VAL A 38 15.15 0.69 2.15
C VAL A 38 14.65 -0.65 1.61
N ILE A 39 15.56 -1.53 1.18
CA ILE A 39 15.19 -2.84 0.61
C ILE A 39 14.45 -3.72 1.63
N GLN A 40 14.83 -3.69 2.91
CA GLN A 40 14.13 -4.44 3.95
C GLN A 40 12.65 -4.07 4.03
N TRP A 41 12.32 -2.77 3.99
CA TRP A 41 10.93 -2.31 3.99
C TRP A 41 10.19 -2.60 2.69
N VAL A 42 10.87 -2.48 1.56
CA VAL A 42 10.30 -2.85 0.26
C VAL A 42 9.94 -4.34 0.22
N ILE A 43 10.80 -5.21 0.75
CA ILE A 43 10.51 -6.65 0.86
C ILE A 43 9.39 -6.89 1.89
N PHE A 44 9.39 -6.18 3.02
CA PHE A 44 8.31 -6.27 4.02
C PHE A 44 6.93 -5.95 3.43
N GLU A 45 6.86 -4.95 2.54
CA GLU A 45 5.66 -4.65 1.77
C GLU A 45 5.32 -5.81 0.83
N ALA A 46 6.25 -6.17 -0.06
CA ALA A 46 6.02 -7.16 -1.12
C ALA A 46 5.68 -8.57 -0.60
N SER A 47 6.28 -9.00 0.51
CA SER A 47 6.05 -10.34 1.08
C SER A 47 5.06 -10.36 2.24
N GLY A 48 4.72 -9.20 2.80
CA GLY A 48 3.91 -9.07 4.00
C GLY A 48 2.62 -8.32 3.74
N ILE A 49 2.71 -6.99 3.66
CA ILE A 49 1.54 -6.11 3.52
C ILE A 49 0.76 -6.42 2.25
N GLY A 50 1.43 -6.42 1.10
CA GLY A 50 0.81 -6.62 -0.21
C GLY A 50 -0.09 -7.87 -0.26
N PRO A 51 0.47 -9.07 -0.05
CA PRO A 51 -0.29 -10.32 -0.07
C PRO A 51 -1.36 -10.41 1.03
N ALA A 52 -1.03 -10.03 2.27
CA ALA A 52 -1.97 -10.12 3.38
C ALA A 52 -3.18 -9.19 3.16
N GLN A 53 -2.93 -7.98 2.64
CA GLN A 53 -3.97 -6.98 2.47
C GLN A 53 -4.85 -7.29 1.27
N GLY A 54 -4.31 -7.90 0.22
CA GLY A 54 -5.11 -8.47 -0.87
C GLY A 54 -6.13 -9.49 -0.36
N GLN A 55 -5.70 -10.41 0.51
CA GLN A 55 -6.59 -11.39 1.15
C GLN A 55 -7.63 -10.69 2.05
N SER A 56 -7.21 -9.72 2.85
CA SER A 56 -8.12 -8.97 3.72
C SER A 56 -9.17 -8.20 2.93
N ASN A 57 -8.78 -7.51 1.87
CA ASN A 57 -9.71 -6.82 0.97
C ASN A 57 -10.74 -7.79 0.38
N PHE A 58 -10.28 -8.96 -0.06
CA PHE A 58 -11.18 -9.98 -0.60
C PHE A 58 -12.22 -10.42 0.44
N TYR A 59 -11.81 -10.90 1.61
CA TYR A 59 -12.76 -11.41 2.61
C TYR A 59 -13.63 -10.32 3.25
N CYS A 60 -13.09 -9.13 3.50
CA CYS A 60 -13.82 -8.04 4.12
C CYS A 60 -14.87 -7.45 3.16
N ARG A 61 -14.52 -7.26 1.89
CA ARG A 61 -15.29 -6.44 0.94
C ARG A 61 -15.83 -7.23 -0.24
N PHE A 62 -14.98 -7.99 -0.92
CA PHE A 62 -15.32 -8.53 -2.24
C PHE A 62 -15.91 -9.94 -2.23
N ASN A 63 -15.79 -10.69 -1.13
CA ASN A 63 -16.47 -11.96 -1.00
C ASN A 63 -17.96 -11.72 -0.71
N SER A 64 -18.84 -12.30 -1.52
CA SER A 64 -20.29 -12.15 -1.37
C SER A 64 -20.78 -12.83 -0.10
N GLU A 65 -20.15 -13.93 0.30
CA GLU A 65 -20.41 -14.60 1.57
C GLU A 65 -19.53 -14.00 2.69
N LYS A 66 -20.14 -13.62 3.80
CA LYS A 66 -19.38 -13.16 4.96
C LYS A 66 -18.92 -14.36 5.78
N ILE A 67 -17.60 -14.53 5.90
CA ILE A 67 -16.96 -15.60 6.67
C ILE A 67 -16.26 -14.95 7.87
N PRO A 68 -16.91 -14.85 9.05
CA PRO A 68 -16.40 -14.07 10.18
C PRO A 68 -14.99 -14.47 10.62
N PHE A 69 -14.68 -15.77 10.62
CA PHE A 69 -13.35 -16.26 10.96
C PHE A 69 -12.27 -15.74 9.99
N ALA A 70 -12.51 -15.79 8.69
CA ALA A 70 -11.56 -15.34 7.67
C ALA A 70 -11.36 -13.82 7.74
N ILE A 71 -12.47 -13.06 7.86
CA ILE A 71 -12.47 -11.61 8.04
C ILE A 71 -11.63 -11.23 9.27
N ASN A 72 -11.92 -11.81 10.43
CA ASN A 72 -11.21 -11.51 11.67
C ASN A 72 -9.72 -11.87 11.58
N LYS A 73 -9.39 -13.04 11.02
CA LYS A 73 -8.00 -13.48 10.84
C LYS A 73 -7.22 -12.51 9.95
N CYS A 74 -7.78 -12.14 8.80
CA CYS A 74 -7.12 -11.25 7.84
C CYS A 74 -7.00 -9.81 8.39
N ALA A 75 -8.07 -9.26 8.97
CA ALA A 75 -8.04 -7.92 9.55
C ALA A 75 -7.02 -7.82 10.71
N ASN A 76 -6.94 -8.83 11.58
CA ASN A 76 -5.96 -8.86 12.67
C ASN A 76 -4.53 -8.90 12.15
N GLU A 77 -4.25 -9.63 11.06
CA GLU A 77 -2.92 -9.64 10.47
C GLU A 77 -2.54 -8.28 9.88
N ILE A 78 -3.48 -7.57 9.24
CA ILE A 78 -3.24 -6.19 8.78
C ILE A 78 -2.97 -5.24 9.92
N LYS A 79 -3.76 -5.32 11.00
CA LYS A 79 -3.51 -4.51 12.21
C LYS A 79 -2.13 -4.80 12.80
N ARG A 80 -1.70 -6.06 12.83
CA ARG A 80 -0.35 -6.43 13.28
C ARG A 80 0.73 -5.79 12.41
N LEU A 81 0.61 -5.86 11.09
CA LEU A 81 1.56 -5.25 10.15
C LEU A 81 1.59 -3.72 10.25
N TYR A 82 0.43 -3.08 10.38
CA TYR A 82 0.33 -1.63 10.64
C TYR A 82 0.93 -1.24 11.99
N GLY A 83 0.81 -2.09 13.01
CA GLY A 83 1.51 -1.92 14.27
C GLY A 83 3.03 -1.90 14.13
N VAL A 84 3.59 -2.75 13.24
CA VAL A 84 5.04 -2.73 12.93
C VAL A 84 5.44 -1.42 12.27
N LEU A 85 4.68 -0.94 11.27
CA LEU A 85 4.95 0.34 10.62
C LEU A 85 4.84 1.50 11.62
N ASN A 86 3.76 1.55 12.40
CA ASN A 86 3.51 2.59 13.40
C ASN A 86 4.64 2.68 14.43
N LYS A 87 5.13 1.54 14.92
CA LYS A 87 6.26 1.48 15.85
C LYS A 87 7.56 1.91 15.16
N SER A 88 7.79 1.50 13.92
CA SER A 88 8.99 1.90 13.17
C SER A 88 9.07 3.40 12.93
N LEU A 89 7.92 4.06 12.79
CA LEU A 89 7.77 5.50 12.57
C LEU A 89 7.89 6.32 13.85
N GLU A 90 8.06 5.71 15.02
CA GLU A 90 8.31 6.44 16.26
C GLU A 90 9.60 7.28 16.15
N GLY A 91 9.45 8.61 16.30
CA GLY A 91 10.56 9.56 16.18
C GLY A 91 11.12 9.73 14.76
N LYS A 92 10.43 9.25 13.72
CA LYS A 92 10.84 9.36 12.31
C LYS A 92 9.75 9.99 11.46
N GLU A 93 10.15 10.71 10.42
CA GLU A 93 9.19 11.23 9.44
C GLU A 93 8.77 10.19 8.40
N TYR A 94 9.67 9.26 8.08
CA TYR A 94 9.52 8.23 7.05
C TYR A 94 10.10 6.89 7.53
N LEU A 95 9.85 5.80 6.79
CA LEU A 95 10.27 4.45 7.21
C LEU A 95 11.79 4.31 7.35
N VAL A 96 12.54 5.11 6.57
CA VAL A 96 14.00 5.16 6.62
C VAL A 96 14.46 6.59 6.98
N GLY A 97 14.42 6.89 8.28
CA GLY A 97 14.88 8.17 8.83
C GLY A 97 13.96 9.34 8.46
N ASN A 98 14.55 10.46 8.04
CA ASN A 98 13.83 11.70 7.75
C ASN A 98 13.75 12.00 6.25
N LYS A 99 13.80 10.98 5.40
CA LYS A 99 13.69 11.12 3.95
C LYS A 99 12.70 10.12 3.38
N PHE A 100 11.85 10.60 2.46
CA PHE A 100 10.96 9.75 1.69
C PHE A 100 11.77 8.89 0.73
N THR A 101 11.59 7.58 0.80
CA THR A 101 12.32 6.60 -0.02
C THR A 101 11.37 5.66 -0.75
N LEU A 102 11.92 4.72 -1.52
CA LEU A 102 11.17 3.65 -2.15
C LEU A 102 10.37 2.81 -1.14
N ALA A 103 10.87 2.65 0.10
CA ALA A 103 10.14 1.97 1.17
C ALA A 103 8.76 2.60 1.43
N ASP A 104 8.71 3.93 1.46
CA ASP A 104 7.50 4.68 1.69
C ASP A 104 6.57 4.64 0.46
N ALA A 105 7.15 4.82 -0.73
CA ALA A 105 6.41 4.80 -2.00
C ALA A 105 5.70 3.45 -2.24
N MET A 106 6.33 2.34 -1.87
CA MET A 106 5.75 1.00 -2.00
C MET A 106 4.67 0.74 -0.94
N SER A 107 4.90 1.14 0.31
CA SER A 107 3.98 0.84 1.42
C SER A 107 2.73 1.74 1.42
N TYR A 108 2.86 3.00 1.00
CA TYR A 108 1.81 4.00 1.14
C TYR A 108 0.50 3.66 0.42
N PRO A 109 0.50 3.22 -0.85
CA PRO A 109 -0.75 2.90 -1.55
C PRO A 109 -1.57 1.83 -0.83
N MET A 110 -0.90 0.83 -0.27
CA MET A 110 -1.52 -0.23 0.52
C MET A 110 -2.12 0.33 1.80
N VAL A 111 -1.33 1.03 2.62
CA VAL A 111 -1.78 1.57 3.91
C VAL A 111 -2.92 2.60 3.73
N ARG A 112 -2.87 3.44 2.69
CA ARG A 112 -3.92 4.41 2.36
C ARG A 112 -5.29 3.75 2.15
N GLY A 113 -5.31 2.52 1.66
CA GLY A 113 -6.50 1.70 1.47
C GLY A 113 -6.97 0.91 2.70
N HIS A 114 -6.49 1.22 3.91
CA HIS A 114 -6.79 0.48 5.15
C HIS A 114 -8.27 0.10 5.37
N PHE A 115 -9.20 0.98 5.00
CA PHE A 115 -10.65 0.78 5.20
C PHE A 115 -11.26 -0.34 4.33
N PHE A 116 -10.57 -0.75 3.26
CA PHE A 116 -10.93 -1.96 2.51
C PHE A 116 -10.54 -3.23 3.27
N SER A 117 -9.58 -3.15 4.19
CA SER A 117 -8.88 -4.30 4.77
C SER A 117 -9.33 -4.64 6.18
N GLY A 118 -10.54 -4.21 6.57
CA GLY A 118 -11.08 -4.39 7.92
C GLY A 118 -10.46 -3.47 8.98
N VAL A 119 -9.73 -2.43 8.57
CA VAL A 119 -9.19 -1.37 9.44
C VAL A 119 -9.91 -0.07 9.12
N GLU A 120 -11.07 0.16 9.74
CA GLU A 120 -11.95 1.29 9.40
C GLU A 120 -11.30 2.65 9.67
N SER A 121 -10.61 2.78 10.81
CA SER A 121 -9.84 3.97 11.16
C SER A 121 -8.37 3.61 11.38
N ILE A 122 -7.50 4.57 11.08
CA ILE A 122 -6.06 4.50 11.35
C ILE A 122 -5.68 5.20 12.68
N ASP A 123 -6.67 5.71 13.42
CA ASP A 123 -6.43 6.49 14.66
C ASP A 123 -5.73 5.67 15.76
N GLU A 124 -5.88 4.34 15.76
CA GLU A 124 -5.13 3.45 16.66
C GLU A 124 -3.61 3.42 16.37
N PHE A 125 -3.18 3.96 15.23
CA PHE A 125 -1.79 4.03 14.77
C PHE A 125 -1.38 5.50 14.51
N PRO A 126 -1.13 6.31 15.55
CA PRO A 126 -0.92 7.76 15.39
C PRO A 126 0.30 8.13 14.54
N ASN A 127 1.41 7.40 14.64
CA ASN A 127 2.60 7.67 13.83
C ASN A 127 2.35 7.30 12.37
N LEU A 128 1.63 6.19 12.13
CA LEU A 128 1.24 5.76 10.80
C LEU A 128 0.25 6.75 10.16
N LYS A 129 -0.71 7.25 10.93
CA LYS A 129 -1.63 8.31 10.50
C LYS A 129 -0.88 9.56 10.03
N ALA A 130 0.02 10.08 10.86
CA ALA A 130 0.83 11.25 10.53
C ALA A 130 1.71 11.01 9.28
N TRP A 131 2.22 9.78 9.11
CA TRP A 131 2.98 9.39 7.92
C TRP A 131 2.11 9.35 6.65
N ILE A 132 0.88 8.81 6.72
CA ILE A 132 -0.07 8.84 5.59
C ILE A 132 -0.35 10.30 5.19
N GLU A 133 -0.70 11.15 6.15
CA GLU A 133 -1.03 12.56 5.91
C GLU A 133 0.14 13.31 5.27
N ARG A 134 1.37 13.07 5.76
CA ARG A 134 2.59 13.65 5.21
C ARG A 134 2.84 13.23 3.76
N ILE A 135 2.62 11.96 3.42
CA ILE A 135 2.82 11.46 2.06
C ILE A 135 1.72 11.94 1.13
N ASP A 136 0.46 11.97 1.60
CA ASP A 136 -0.69 12.45 0.85
C ASP A 136 -0.53 13.93 0.47
N ALA A 137 0.06 14.75 1.36
CA ALA A 137 0.34 16.16 1.08
C ALA A 137 1.41 16.41 -0.01
N ARG A 138 2.15 15.39 -0.46
CA ARG A 138 3.21 15.57 -1.47
C ARG A 138 2.58 15.76 -2.86
N PRO A 139 2.96 16.81 -3.62
CA PRO A 139 2.45 17.03 -4.98
C PRO A 139 2.72 15.85 -5.93
N ALA A 140 3.86 15.17 -5.78
CA ALA A 140 4.19 14.00 -6.58
C ALA A 140 3.29 12.79 -6.28
N THR A 141 2.90 12.59 -5.01
CA THR A 141 1.95 11.56 -4.61
C THR A 141 0.59 11.82 -5.26
N GLN A 142 0.08 13.06 -5.16
CA GLN A 142 -1.21 13.43 -5.76
C GLN A 142 -1.21 13.24 -7.28
N LYS A 143 -0.10 13.54 -7.97
CA LYS A 143 0.03 13.23 -9.41
C LYS A 143 0.00 11.73 -9.67
N GLY A 144 0.75 10.95 -8.90
CA GLY A 144 0.83 9.48 -9.07
C GLY A 144 -0.50 8.77 -8.81
N LEU A 145 -1.27 9.21 -7.81
CA LEU A 145 -2.57 8.63 -7.47
C LEU A 145 -3.63 8.78 -8.59
N ASN A 146 -3.44 9.72 -9.52
CA ASN A 146 -4.36 10.00 -10.61
C ASN A 146 -3.95 9.37 -11.95
N VAL A 147 -3.03 8.39 -11.93
CA VAL A 147 -2.54 7.68 -13.12
C VAL A 147 -2.59 6.16 -12.89
N PRO A 148 -3.03 5.35 -13.87
CA PRO A 148 -3.56 5.75 -15.19
C PRO A 148 -5.00 6.26 -15.14
N VAL A 149 -5.69 6.06 -14.01
CA VAL A 149 -7.06 6.49 -13.77
C VAL A 149 -7.12 7.43 -12.57
N PRO A 150 -8.10 8.35 -12.51
CA PRO A 150 -8.26 9.24 -11.37
C PRO A 150 -8.46 8.49 -10.05
N ASP A 151 -7.92 9.04 -8.97
CA ASP A 151 -8.06 8.48 -7.63
C ASP A 151 -9.51 8.59 -7.13
N LYS A 152 -10.03 7.49 -6.60
CA LYS A 152 -11.39 7.41 -6.01
C LYS A 152 -11.39 7.03 -4.54
N MET A 153 -10.23 6.80 -3.92
CA MET A 153 -10.20 6.28 -2.55
C MET A 153 -10.83 7.24 -1.54
N LYS A 154 -10.68 8.55 -1.75
CA LYS A 154 -11.34 9.56 -0.92
C LYS A 154 -12.86 9.51 -1.07
N GLU A 155 -13.36 9.42 -2.31
CA GLU A 155 -14.80 9.25 -2.58
C GLU A 155 -15.34 7.99 -1.89
N TYR A 156 -14.66 6.86 -2.02
CA TYR A 156 -15.08 5.61 -1.38
C TYR A 156 -15.09 5.68 0.14
N ARG A 157 -14.16 6.43 0.74
CA ARG A 157 -14.11 6.61 2.20
C ARG A 157 -15.23 7.52 2.71
N GLU A 158 -15.55 8.57 1.98
CA GLU A 158 -16.51 9.61 2.40
C GLU A 158 -17.94 9.31 1.91
N ASN A 159 -18.11 8.40 0.96
CA ASN A 159 -19.40 8.02 0.38
C ASN A 159 -19.61 6.50 0.42
N PRO A 160 -20.32 5.99 1.45
CA PRO A 160 -20.61 4.57 1.60
C PRO A 160 -21.38 3.95 0.44
N GLU A 161 -22.27 4.71 -0.21
CA GLU A 161 -23.04 4.22 -1.37
C GLU A 161 -22.12 3.94 -2.56
N LYS A 162 -21.17 4.84 -2.84
CA LYS A 162 -20.17 4.66 -3.90
C LYS A 162 -19.25 3.47 -3.63
N LEU A 163 -18.89 3.26 -2.37
CA LEU A 163 -18.13 2.08 -1.97
C LEU A 163 -18.94 0.79 -2.19
N GLU A 164 -20.22 0.77 -1.83
CA GLU A 164 -21.10 -0.39 -2.04
C GLU A 164 -21.30 -0.70 -3.53
N GLU A 165 -21.47 0.34 -4.37
CA GLU A 165 -21.50 0.18 -5.85
C GLU A 165 -20.22 -0.49 -6.36
N PHE A 166 -19.06 -0.04 -5.88
CA PHE A 166 -17.76 -0.63 -6.24
C PHE A 166 -17.62 -2.07 -5.74
N GLU A 167 -18.05 -2.37 -4.51
CA GLU A 167 -18.06 -3.73 -3.96
C GLU A 167 -18.91 -4.69 -4.81
N LYS A 168 -20.11 -4.28 -5.22
CA LYS A 168 -20.99 -5.07 -6.10
C LYS A 168 -20.37 -5.32 -7.47
N LEU A 169 -19.73 -4.29 -8.06
CA LEU A 169 -18.99 -4.44 -9.31
C LEU A 169 -17.87 -5.48 -9.18
N MET A 170 -17.09 -5.42 -8.10
CA MET A 170 -16.01 -6.37 -7.86
C MET A 170 -16.53 -7.79 -7.58
N GLN A 171 -17.62 -7.93 -6.83
CA GLN A 171 -18.27 -9.22 -6.59
C GLN A 171 -18.71 -9.88 -7.91
N SER A 172 -19.34 -9.12 -8.81
CA SER A 172 -19.71 -9.61 -10.15
C SER A 172 -18.47 -10.06 -10.93
N TYR A 173 -17.42 -9.24 -10.93
CA TYR A 173 -16.17 -9.56 -11.62
C TYR A 173 -15.52 -10.85 -11.09
N PHE A 174 -15.47 -11.03 -9.76
CA PHE A 174 -14.91 -12.24 -9.16
C PHE A 174 -15.76 -13.47 -9.44
N LYS A 175 -17.09 -13.35 -9.41
CA LYS A 175 -18.02 -14.42 -9.77
C LYS A 175 -17.72 -14.95 -11.18
N ASP A 176 -17.62 -14.04 -12.14
CA ASP A 176 -17.37 -14.37 -13.55
C ASP A 176 -15.96 -14.97 -13.77
N ARG A 177 -14.93 -14.41 -13.10
CA ARG A 177 -13.52 -14.84 -13.25
C ARG A 177 -13.21 -16.15 -12.54
N LEU A 178 -13.74 -16.34 -11.33
CA LEU A 178 -13.46 -17.52 -10.50
C LEU A 178 -14.40 -18.68 -10.81
N LYS A 179 -15.43 -18.48 -11.64
CA LYS A 179 -16.45 -19.49 -11.99
C LYS A 179 -17.16 -20.07 -10.74
N ILE A 180 -17.36 -19.23 -9.73
CA ILE A 180 -18.10 -19.55 -8.49
C ILE A 180 -19.45 -18.85 -8.49
#